data_AF-A0A8T6NH87-F1
#
_entry.id   AF-A0A8T6NH87-F1
#
_cell.length_a   1.000
_cell.length_b   1.000
_cell.length_c   1.000
_cell.angle_alpha   90.00
_cell.angle_beta   90.00
_cell.angle_gamma   90.00
#
_symmetry.space_group_name_H-M   'P 1'
#
loop_
_entity.id
_entity.type
_entity.pdbx_description
1 polymer ?
#
loop_
_entity_poly.entity_id
_entity_poly.type
_entity_poly.pdbx_seq_one_letter_code
_entity_poly.pdbx_strand_id
1 'polypeptide(L)'
;MLDGGLDNMDESNSLTDLERGKEDCVMRFADGKSFRVDYLEIRLACPCAKCGPRQENEQRIIEFREEVMRFQLDKPKTELVGRYGLRFSWPS
;
A
#
# COMPACT_ATOMS: atom_id res chain seq x y z
N MET A 1 -17.69 35.57 14.25
CA MET A 1 -16.83 35.21 13.10
C MET A 1 -15.60 34.53 13.69
N LEU A 2 -15.59 33.20 13.71
CA LEU A 2 -14.42 32.42 14.08
C LEU A 2 -14.15 31.54 12.86
N ASP A 3 -13.22 31.98 12.03
CA ASP A 3 -12.82 31.27 10.83
C ASP A 3 -12.10 29.99 11.27
N GLY A 4 -12.67 28.86 10.88
CA GLY A 4 -12.19 27.53 11.24
C GLY A 4 -10.90 27.22 10.52
N GLY A 5 -9.78 27.38 11.22
CA GLY A 5 -8.47 26.88 10.80
C GLY A 5 -8.40 25.36 10.91
N LEU A 6 -9.04 24.65 9.98
CA LEU A 6 -8.80 23.25 9.68
C LEU A 6 -8.32 23.19 8.24
N ASP A 7 -7.00 23.19 8.05
CA ASP A 7 -6.30 22.56 6.93
C ASP A 7 -4.90 23.17 6.81
N ASN A 8 -3.90 22.50 7.35
CA ASN A 8 -2.58 22.43 6.73
C ASN A 8 -2.16 20.97 6.93
N MET A 9 -2.95 20.06 6.35
CA MET A 9 -2.45 18.72 6.11
C MET A 9 -1.34 18.90 5.06
N ASP A 10 -0.11 18.47 5.38
CA ASP A 10 1.06 18.61 4.52
C ASP A 10 0.76 18.07 3.12
N GLU A 11 0.35 18.95 2.20
CA GLU A 11 -0.01 18.63 0.81
C GLU A 11 1.12 17.88 0.12
N SER A 12 2.36 18.08 0.59
CA SER A 12 3.58 17.38 0.18
C SER A 12 3.46 15.85 0.23
N ASN A 13 2.66 15.30 1.16
CA ASN A 13 2.46 13.86 1.32
C ASN A 13 1.23 13.32 0.56
N SER A 14 0.58 14.15 -0.25
CA SER A 14 -0.55 13.75 -1.09
C SER A 14 -0.07 12.96 -2.32
N LEU A 15 -0.73 11.83 -2.59
CA LEU A 15 -0.45 11.01 -3.76
C LEU A 15 -1.05 11.68 -5.02
N THR A 16 -0.20 12.07 -5.96
CA THR A 16 -0.61 12.74 -7.19
C THR A 16 -0.83 11.79 -8.36
N ASP A 17 -0.08 10.67 -8.40
CA ASP A 17 -0.18 9.68 -9.47
C ASP A 17 0.17 8.29 -8.97
N LEU A 18 -0.49 7.28 -9.56
CA LEU A 18 -0.28 5.87 -9.28
C LEU A 18 -0.18 5.09 -10.60
N GLU A 19 1.06 4.85 -11.02
CA GLU A 19 1.35 4.03 -12.20
C GLU A 19 1.41 2.56 -11.79
N ARG A 20 0.61 1.73 -12.45
CA ARG A 20 0.49 0.30 -12.13
C ARG A 20 1.14 -0.54 -13.22
N GLY A 21 2.24 -1.20 -12.85
CA GLY A 21 2.91 -2.21 -13.65
C GLY A 21 2.21 -3.57 -13.58
N LYS A 22 2.95 -4.63 -13.95
CA LYS A 22 2.47 -6.01 -13.87
C LYS A 22 2.66 -6.58 -12.47
N GLU A 23 3.84 -6.38 -11.89
CA GLU A 23 4.27 -6.96 -10.62
C GLU A 23 4.52 -5.91 -9.54
N ASP A 24 4.48 -4.62 -9.93
CA ASP A 24 4.81 -3.48 -9.08
C ASP A 24 3.97 -2.25 -9.41
N CYS A 25 4.06 -1.22 -8.57
CA CYS A 25 3.53 0.11 -8.85
C CYS A 25 4.52 1.22 -8.48
N VAL A 26 4.41 2.34 -9.18
CA VAL A 26 5.12 3.58 -8.87
C VAL A 26 4.13 4.59 -8.32
N MET A 27 4.36 5.02 -7.08
CA MET A 27 3.61 6.06 -6.39
C MET A 27 4.36 7.37 -6.50
N ARG A 28 3.70 8.43 -6.97
CA ARG A 28 4.28 9.77 -7.08
C ARG A 28 3.52 10.73 -6.17
N PHE A 29 4.26 11.52 -5.42
CA PHE A 29 3.74 12.43 -4.40
C PHE A 29 3.93 13.90 -4.81
N ALA A 30 3.15 14.78 -4.21
CA ALA A 30 3.14 16.21 -4.52
C ALA A 30 4.48 16.91 -4.21
N ASP A 31 5.28 16.35 -3.29
CA ASP A 31 6.66 16.79 -3.02
C ASP A 31 7.67 16.42 -4.13
N GLY A 32 7.20 15.76 -5.20
CA GLY A 32 8.01 15.30 -6.32
C GLY A 32 8.73 13.98 -6.06
N LYS A 33 8.60 13.38 -4.87
CA LYS A 33 9.18 12.05 -4.60
C LYS A 33 8.37 10.97 -5.31
N SER A 34 9.09 9.92 -5.71
CA SER A 34 8.51 8.74 -6.36
C SER A 34 9.04 7.48 -5.71
N PHE A 35 8.16 6.52 -5.45
CA PHE A 35 8.51 5.26 -4.81
C PHE A 35 7.97 4.11 -5.64
N ARG A 36 8.85 3.18 -6.01
CA ARG A 36 8.47 1.91 -6.63
C ARG A 36 8.31 0.87 -5.54
N VAL A 37 7.20 0.13 -5.55
CA VAL A 37 6.90 -0.92 -4.57
C VAL A 37 6.34 -2.14 -5.29
N ASP A 38 6.93 -3.30 -5.03
CA ASP A 38 6.47 -4.59 -5.56
C ASP A 38 5.17 -5.03 -4.88
N TYR A 39 4.24 -5.61 -5.64
CA TYR A 39 2.98 -6.13 -5.10
C TYR A 39 3.19 -7.25 -4.08
N LEU A 40 4.32 -7.97 -4.18
CA LEU A 40 4.73 -8.96 -3.19
C LEU A 40 4.97 -8.30 -1.82
N GLU A 41 5.78 -7.24 -1.79
CA GLU A 41 6.11 -6.51 -0.57
C GLU A 41 4.87 -5.88 0.06
N ILE A 42 3.95 -5.34 -0.75
CA ILE A 42 2.66 -4.81 -0.26
C ILE A 42 1.86 -5.92 0.46
N ARG A 43 1.83 -7.14 -0.09
CA ARG A 43 1.13 -8.26 0.56
C ARG A 43 1.82 -8.70 1.84
N LEU A 44 3.15 -8.76 1.84
CA LEU A 44 3.95 -9.16 3.01
C LEU A 44 3.83 -8.16 4.16
N ALA A 45 3.70 -6.87 3.86
CA ALA A 45 3.53 -5.79 4.82
C ALA A 45 2.05 -5.44 5.12
N CYS A 46 1.09 -6.28 4.73
CA CYS A 46 -0.33 -5.98 4.88
C CYS A 46 -0.70 -5.79 6.38
N PRO A 47 -1.22 -4.63 6.79
CA PRO A 47 -1.49 -4.33 8.21
C PRO A 47 -2.84 -4.86 8.71
N CYS A 48 -3.55 -5.67 7.92
CA CYS A 48 -4.85 -6.18 8.33
C CYS A 48 -4.75 -7.17 9.50
N ALA A 49 -5.83 -7.31 10.27
CA ALA A 49 -5.87 -8.19 11.44
C ALA A 49 -5.56 -9.67 11.14
N LYS A 50 -5.65 -10.09 9.87
CA LYS A 50 -5.27 -11.45 9.43
C LYS A 50 -3.77 -11.59 9.20
N CYS A 51 -3.12 -10.58 8.62
CA CYS A 51 -1.72 -10.62 8.21
C CYS A 51 -0.77 -10.10 9.29
N GLY A 52 -1.16 -9.07 10.05
CA GLY A 52 -0.34 -8.46 11.09
C GLY A 52 0.22 -9.46 12.11
N PRO A 53 -0.62 -10.34 12.72
CA PRO A 53 -0.14 -11.32 13.71
C PRO A 53 0.82 -12.38 13.16
N ARG A 54 0.95 -12.50 11.83
CA ARG A 54 1.89 -13.43 11.17
C ARG A 54 3.25 -12.79 10.93
N GLN A 55 3.37 -11.46 11.09
CA GLN A 55 4.60 -10.69 10.87
C GLN A 55 5.43 -10.50 12.15
N GLU A 56 4.98 -10.98 13.32
CA GLU A 56 5.65 -10.75 14.61
C GLU A 56 6.66 -11.83 15.01
N ASN A 57 6.53 -13.06 14.47
CA ASN A 57 7.36 -14.20 14.83
C ASN A 57 8.15 -14.68 13.62
N GLU A 58 9.46 -14.84 13.75
CA GLU A 58 10.38 -15.21 12.65
C GLU A 58 9.92 -16.46 11.89
N GLN A 59 9.50 -17.51 12.59
CA GLN A 59 9.01 -18.74 11.95
C GLN A 59 7.75 -18.46 11.12
N ARG A 60 6.80 -17.69 11.68
CA ARG A 60 5.56 -17.33 11.00
C ARG A 60 5.78 -16.40 9.82
N ILE A 61 6.79 -15.52 9.89
CA ILE A 61 7.19 -14.66 8.78
C ILE A 61 7.64 -15.53 7.60
N ILE A 62 8.47 -16.53 7.85
CA ILE A 62 8.95 -17.46 6.80
C ILE A 62 7.77 -18.20 6.17
N GLU A 63 6.89 -18.80 6.99
CA GLU A 63 5.71 -19.52 6.50
C GLU A 63 4.76 -18.61 5.70
N PHE A 64 4.56 -17.38 6.17
CA PHE A 64 3.72 -16.39 5.49
C PHE A 64 4.35 -15.94 4.17
N ARG A 65 5.66 -15.74 4.11
CA ARG A 65 6.38 -15.42 2.86
C ARG A 65 6.20 -16.52 1.82
N GLU A 66 6.42 -17.77 2.21
CA GLU A 66 6.22 -18.93 1.34
C GLU A 66 4.77 -19.05 0.84
N GLU A 67 3.78 -18.78 1.70
CA GLU A 67 2.37 -18.74 1.32
C GLU A 67 2.09 -17.63 0.30
N VAL A 68 2.62 -16.43 0.53
CA VAL A 68 2.38 -15.28 -0.35
C VAL A 68 3.07 -15.48 -1.71
N MET A 69 4.28 -16.03 -1.74
CA MET A 69 5.03 -16.31 -2.97
C MET A 69 4.38 -17.35 -3.88
N ARG A 70 3.52 -18.23 -3.33
CA ARG A 70 2.75 -19.19 -4.12
C ARG A 70 1.59 -18.58 -4.90
N PHE A 71 1.15 -17.37 -4.56
CA PHE A 71 0.11 -16.71 -5.36
C PHE A 71 0.71 -16.20 -6.67
N GLN A 72 0.02 -16.45 -7.79
CA GLN A 72 0.26 -15.65 -8.98
C GLN A 72 -0.06 -14.19 -8.62
N LEU A 73 0.96 -13.33 -8.68
CA LEU A 73 0.80 -11.91 -8.44
C LEU A 73 0.15 -11.27 -9.66
N ASP A 74 -1.15 -11.49 -9.76
CA ASP A 74 -1.98 -10.75 -10.71
C ASP A 74 -2.06 -9.29 -10.30
N LYS A 75 -2.16 -8.44 -11.33
CA LYS A 75 -2.23 -6.99 -11.19
C LYS A 75 -3.47 -6.61 -10.34
N PRO A 76 -3.31 -6.10 -9.10
CA PRO A 76 -4.43 -5.82 -8.20
C PRO A 76 -5.17 -4.57 -8.64
N LYS A 77 -6.48 -4.50 -8.41
CA LYS A 77 -7.26 -3.26 -8.50
C LYS A 77 -6.85 -2.32 -7.37
N THR A 78 -6.90 -1.02 -7.63
CA THR A 78 -6.43 0.02 -6.71
C THR A 78 -7.45 1.15 -6.59
N GLU A 79 -7.77 1.54 -5.38
CA GLU A 79 -8.71 2.63 -5.09
C GLU A 79 -8.13 3.57 -4.02
N LEU A 80 -8.27 4.88 -4.22
CA LEU A 80 -7.92 5.88 -3.22
C LEU A 80 -9.05 5.96 -2.17
N VAL A 81 -8.70 5.84 -0.90
CA VAL A 81 -9.62 5.88 0.24
C VAL A 81 -9.31 7.11 1.08
N GLY A 82 -10.30 7.98 1.27
CA GLY A 82 -10.20 9.13 2.18
C GLY A 82 -9.15 10.19 1.80
N ARG A 83 -8.52 10.10 0.62
CA ARG A 83 -7.38 10.93 0.16
C ARG A 83 -6.04 10.67 0.85
N TYR A 84 -5.94 9.66 1.70
CA TYR A 84 -4.71 9.33 2.42
C TYR A 84 -4.34 7.85 2.39
N GLY A 85 -5.21 6.97 1.88
CA GLY A 85 -5.00 5.54 1.86
C GLY A 85 -5.18 4.92 0.47
N LEU A 86 -4.45 3.86 0.19
CA LEU A 86 -4.65 3.02 -0.99
C LEU A 86 -5.26 1.68 -0.57
N ARG A 87 -6.34 1.30 -1.23
CA ARG A 87 -6.90 -0.05 -1.15
C ARG A 87 -6.44 -0.85 -2.35
N PHE A 88 -5.70 -1.91 -2.09
CA PHE A 88 -5.36 -2.94 -3.08
C PHE A 88 -6.36 -4.10 -2.97
N SER A 89 -6.86 -4.56 -4.11
CA SER A 89 -7.77 -5.70 -4.21
C SER A 89 -7.27 -6.66 -5.27
N TRP A 90 -6.77 -7.81 -4.84
CA TRP A 90 -6.22 -8.82 -5.74
C TRP A 90 -7.33 -9.71 -6.30
N PRO A 91 -7.25 -10.11 -7.58
CA PRO A 91 -8.16 -11.11 -8.12
C PRO A 91 -7.91 -12.45 -7.40
N SER A 92 -9.00 -13.17 -7.17
CA SER A 92 -9.07 -14.47 -6.51
C SER A 92 -9.08 -15.60 -7.51
#